data_AF-A0A1E7I208-F1
#
_entry.id   AF-A0A1E7I208-F1
#
_cell.length_a   1.000
_cell.length_b   1.000
_cell.length_c   1.000
_cell.angle_alpha   90.00
_cell.angle_beta   90.00
_cell.angle_gamma   90.00
#
_symmetry.space_group_name_H-M   'P 1'
#
loop_
_entity.id
_entity.type
_entity.pdbx_description
1 polymer ?
#
loop_
_entity_poly.entity_id
_entity_poly.type
_entity_poly.pdbx_seq_one_letter_code
_entity_poly.pdbx_strand_id
1 'polypeptide(L)'
;MNTERKALPSIHVQAVMALMFIQLVHKIVREMPGAFNMGGPGVVVVPVFAGLLAVGILLLILRIKWGLILGMIDGAFMIFQPILVHIIMARPDINGIWWYPIFPWTQAFLIIYFCRLAWKNW
;
A
#
# COMPACT_ATOMS: atom_id res chain seq x y z
N MET A 1 35.84 -17.85 -8.75
CA MET A 1 34.77 -17.01 -9.32
C MET A 1 33.53 -17.24 -8.46
N ASN A 2 33.33 -16.41 -7.43
CA ASN A 2 32.18 -16.56 -6.53
C ASN A 2 30.93 -16.09 -7.27
N THR A 3 30.14 -17.05 -7.75
CA THR A 3 28.76 -16.81 -8.15
C THR A 3 27.99 -16.39 -6.89
N GLU A 4 27.92 -15.08 -6.65
CA GLU A 4 27.01 -14.49 -5.68
C GLU A 4 25.59 -14.90 -6.06
N ARG A 5 25.08 -15.99 -5.47
CA ARG A 5 23.65 -16.20 -5.36
C ARG A 5 23.12 -14.98 -4.62
N LYS A 6 22.54 -14.01 -5.33
CA LYS A 6 21.67 -12.99 -4.73
C LYS A 6 20.51 -13.74 -4.08
N ALA A 7 20.70 -14.09 -2.82
CA ALA A 7 20.03 -15.18 -2.15
C ALA A 7 18.56 -14.91 -1.79
N LEU A 8 17.64 -14.56 -2.70
CA LEU A 8 16.23 -14.19 -2.44
C LEU A 8 16.02 -13.15 -1.28
N PRO A 9 15.08 -12.21 -1.40
CA PRO A 9 14.73 -11.40 -0.24
C PRO A 9 14.20 -12.30 0.89
N SER A 10 14.43 -11.94 2.17
CA SER A 10 13.95 -12.73 3.29
C SER A 10 12.43 -12.94 3.20
N ILE A 11 11.90 -14.02 3.79
CA ILE A 11 10.46 -14.34 3.73
C ILE A 11 9.59 -13.14 4.16
N HIS A 12 10.08 -12.35 5.11
CA HIS A 12 9.42 -11.12 5.57
C HIS A 12 9.36 -10.05 4.48
N VAL A 13 10.45 -9.84 3.73
CA VAL A 13 10.49 -8.87 2.62
C VAL A 13 9.60 -9.33 1.47
N GLN A 14 9.56 -10.63 1.19
CA GLN A 14 8.63 -11.20 0.20
C GLN A 14 7.17 -10.96 0.59
N ALA A 15 6.83 -11.16 1.88
CA ALA A 15 5.49 -10.88 2.39
C ALA A 15 5.12 -9.39 2.27
N VAL A 16 6.05 -8.48 2.61
CA VAL A 16 5.83 -7.03 2.43
C VAL A 16 5.60 -6.70 0.95
N MET A 17 6.45 -7.18 0.05
CA MET A 17 6.30 -6.93 -1.39
C MET A 17 4.96 -7.45 -1.92
N ALA A 18 4.52 -8.63 -1.48
CA ALA A 18 3.23 -9.19 -1.87
C ALA A 18 2.06 -8.32 -1.38
N LEU A 19 2.10 -7.87 -0.11
CA LEU A 19 1.06 -6.99 0.44
C LEU A 19 1.03 -5.63 -0.25
N MET A 20 2.19 -5.02 -0.49
CA MET A 20 2.30 -3.76 -1.25
C MET A 20 1.79 -3.93 -2.67
N PHE A 21 2.02 -5.08 -3.31
CA PHE A 21 1.52 -5.38 -4.65
C PHE A 21 0.00 -5.54 -4.68
N ILE A 22 -0.57 -6.29 -3.73
CA ILE A 22 -2.02 -6.42 -3.58
C ILE A 22 -2.65 -5.03 -3.39
N GLN A 23 -2.01 -4.17 -2.58
CA GLN A 23 -2.48 -2.81 -2.37
C GLN A 23 -2.38 -1.96 -3.64
N LEU A 24 -1.29 -2.07 -4.39
CA LEU A 24 -1.13 -1.37 -5.64
C LEU A 24 -2.26 -1.72 -6.63
N VAL A 25 -2.57 -3.02 -6.77
CA VAL A 25 -3.66 -3.50 -7.61
C VAL A 25 -5.00 -2.94 -7.13
N HIS A 26 -5.26 -2.97 -5.82
CA HIS A 26 -6.48 -2.42 -5.23
C HIS A 26 -6.63 -0.91 -5.47
N LYS A 27 -5.54 -0.14 -5.33
CA LYS A 27 -5.52 1.29 -5.65
C LYS A 27 -5.86 1.54 -7.12
N ILE A 28 -5.27 0.78 -8.03
CA ILE A 28 -5.48 0.94 -9.49
C ILE A 28 -6.90 0.55 -9.89
N VAL A 29 -7.39 -0.60 -9.42
CA VAL A 29 -8.65 -1.18 -9.89
C VAL A 29 -9.87 -0.54 -9.21
N ARG A 30 -9.75 -0.12 -7.95
CA ARG A 30 -10.89 0.35 -7.17
C ARG A 30 -10.79 1.80 -6.75
N GLU A 31 -9.68 2.21 -6.15
CA GLU A 31 -9.59 3.55 -5.57
C GLU A 31 -9.43 4.63 -6.65
N MET A 32 -8.64 4.39 -7.70
CA MET A 32 -8.44 5.36 -8.79
C MET A 32 -9.73 5.64 -9.55
N PRO A 33 -10.49 4.65 -10.07
CA PRO A 33 -11.77 4.91 -10.72
C PRO A 33 -12.75 5.64 -9.80
N GLY A 34 -12.78 5.24 -8.52
CA GLY A 34 -13.56 5.94 -7.49
C GLY A 34 -13.17 7.40 -7.36
N ALA A 35 -11.88 7.69 -7.24
CA ALA A 35 -11.36 9.04 -7.13
C ALA A 35 -11.67 9.89 -8.37
N PHE A 36 -11.51 9.34 -9.58
CA PHE A 36 -11.83 10.03 -10.84
C PHE A 36 -13.33 10.36 -10.94
N ASN A 37 -14.20 9.41 -10.59
CA ASN A 37 -15.66 9.63 -10.61
C ASN A 37 -16.10 10.65 -9.54
N MET A 38 -15.42 10.65 -8.39
CA MET A 38 -15.77 11.52 -7.27
C MET A 38 -15.28 12.97 -7.47
N GLY A 39 -14.20 13.16 -8.22
CA GLY A 39 -13.52 14.44 -8.36
C GLY A 39 -12.83 14.91 -7.07
N GLY A 40 -12.09 16.02 -7.16
CA GLY A 40 -11.41 16.63 -6.03
C GLY A 40 -9.99 16.08 -5.76
N PRO A 41 -9.43 16.29 -4.55
CA PRO A 41 -8.03 15.97 -4.25
C PRO A 41 -7.67 14.50 -4.43
N GLY A 42 -8.63 13.58 -4.27
CA GLY A 42 -8.43 12.14 -4.44
C GLY A 42 -7.90 11.75 -5.82
N VAL A 43 -8.24 12.52 -6.86
CA VAL A 43 -7.79 12.31 -8.26
C VAL A 43 -6.27 12.36 -8.38
N VAL A 44 -5.61 13.14 -7.52
CA VAL A 44 -4.14 13.28 -7.51
C VAL A 44 -3.53 12.41 -6.41
N VAL A 45 -4.15 12.41 -5.23
CA VAL A 45 -3.61 11.71 -4.06
C VAL A 45 -3.54 10.20 -4.29
N VAL A 46 -4.59 9.57 -4.80
CA VAL A 46 -4.61 8.10 -4.98
C VAL A 46 -3.54 7.63 -5.98
N PRO A 47 -3.36 8.25 -7.17
CA PRO A 47 -2.27 7.92 -8.07
C PRO A 47 -0.86 8.14 -7.51
N VAL A 48 -0.65 9.21 -6.73
CA VAL A 48 0.64 9.46 -6.09
C VAL A 48 1.00 8.33 -5.14
N PHE A 49 0.08 7.93 -4.27
CA PHE A 49 0.31 6.83 -3.32
C PHE A 49 0.48 5.46 -4.02
N ALA A 50 -0.26 5.21 -5.11
CA ALA A 50 -0.01 4.04 -5.96
C ALA A 50 1.40 4.06 -6.58
N GLY A 51 1.86 5.22 -7.06
CA GLY A 51 3.23 5.42 -7.54
C GLY A 51 4.28 5.15 -6.47
N LEU A 52 4.05 5.63 -5.24
CA LEU A 52 4.93 5.37 -4.09
C LEU A 52 5.02 3.88 -3.75
N LEU A 53 3.91 3.15 -3.82
CA LEU A 53 3.92 1.68 -3.66
C LEU A 53 4.74 1.00 -4.75
N ALA A 54 4.55 1.38 -6.02
CA ALA A 54 5.31 0.81 -7.13
C ALA A 54 6.82 1.06 -6.97
N VAL A 55 7.21 2.29 -6.61
CA VAL A 55 8.61 2.63 -6.29
C VAL A 55 9.09 1.84 -5.07
N GLY A 56 8.28 1.72 -4.03
CA GLY A 56 8.60 0.94 -2.84
C GLY A 56 8.88 -0.53 -3.15
N ILE A 57 8.03 -1.18 -3.95
CA ILE A 57 8.24 -2.55 -4.41
C ILE A 57 9.55 -2.66 -5.21
N LEU A 58 9.79 -1.74 -6.14
CA LEU A 58 11.03 -1.72 -6.93
C LEU A 58 12.27 -1.60 -6.03
N LEU A 59 12.24 -0.70 -5.03
CA LEU A 59 13.33 -0.55 -4.06
C LEU A 59 13.56 -1.85 -3.27
N LEU A 60 12.50 -2.56 -2.86
CA LEU A 60 12.63 -3.83 -2.16
C LEU A 60 13.23 -4.93 -3.05
N ILE A 61 12.85 -4.99 -4.33
CA ILE A 61 13.45 -5.89 -5.32
C ILE A 61 14.94 -5.59 -5.48
N LEU A 62 15.32 -4.31 -5.53
CA LEU A 62 16.70 -3.85 -5.60
C LEU A 62 17.46 -3.95 -4.27
N ARG A 63 16.81 -4.50 -3.22
CA ARG A 63 17.37 -4.64 -1.86
C ARG A 63 17.75 -3.31 -1.22
N ILE A 64 16.91 -2.30 -1.40
CA ILE A 64 17.05 -0.98 -0.77
C ILE A 64 16.01 -0.84 0.35
N LYS A 65 16.47 -0.69 1.61
CA LYS A 65 15.63 -0.60 2.82
C LYS A 65 14.57 0.52 2.76
N TRP A 66 14.81 1.57 1.99
CA TRP A 66 13.86 2.68 1.81
C TRP A 66 12.50 2.25 1.27
N GLY A 67 12.42 1.12 0.55
CA GLY A 67 11.13 0.57 0.11
C GLY A 67 10.19 0.22 1.28
N LEU A 68 10.74 -0.18 2.44
CA LEU A 68 9.95 -0.45 3.64
C LEU A 68 9.34 0.83 4.22
N ILE A 69 10.06 1.95 4.14
CA ILE A 69 9.57 3.26 4.60
C ILE A 69 8.42 3.72 3.72
N LEU A 70 8.53 3.55 2.39
CA LEU A 70 7.44 3.85 1.47
C LEU A 70 6.19 3.01 1.76
N GLY A 71 6.37 1.70 2.04
CA GLY A 71 5.27 0.84 2.48
C GLY A 71 4.62 1.30 3.78
N MET A 72 5.39 1.73 4.78
CA MET A 72 4.85 2.27 6.03
C MET A 72 4.09 3.59 5.84
N ILE A 73 4.59 4.49 4.98
CA ILE A 73 3.92 5.76 4.65
C ILE A 73 2.56 5.49 3.99
N ASP A 74 2.52 4.57 3.03
CA ASP A 74 1.27 4.19 2.37
C ASP A 74 0.28 3.52 3.35
N GLY A 75 0.78 2.59 4.19
CA GLY A 75 -0.02 1.98 5.25
C GLY A 75 -0.60 3.01 6.22
N ALA A 76 0.17 4.02 6.63
CA ALA A 76 -0.34 5.10 7.47
C ALA A 76 -1.44 5.90 6.77
N PHE A 77 -1.26 6.24 5.50
CA PHE A 77 -2.28 6.94 4.70
C PHE A 77 -3.58 6.13 4.59
N MET A 78 -3.48 4.81 4.37
CA MET A 78 -4.64 3.93 4.26
C MET A 78 -5.47 3.84 5.55
N ILE A 79 -4.89 4.08 6.72
CA ILE A 79 -5.66 4.17 7.98
C ILE A 79 -6.61 5.37 7.94
N PHE A 80 -6.14 6.50 7.42
CA PHE A 80 -6.92 7.74 7.36
C PHE A 80 -7.88 7.81 6.18
N GLN A 81 -7.59 7.11 5.08
CA GLN A 81 -8.35 7.23 3.84
C GLN A 81 -9.86 6.90 3.99
N PRO A 82 -10.29 5.80 4.65
CA PRO A 82 -11.71 5.54 4.85
C PRO A 82 -12.41 6.58 5.74
N ILE A 83 -11.69 7.16 6.71
CA ILE A 83 -12.20 8.24 7.56
C ILE A 83 -12.46 9.48 6.71
N LEU A 84 -11.50 9.85 5.86
CA LEU A 84 -11.64 11.00 4.97
C LEU A 84 -12.82 10.84 3.99
N VAL A 85 -12.95 9.66 3.35
CA VAL A 85 -13.95 9.45 2.30
C VAL A 85 -15.36 9.22 2.85
N HIS A 86 -15.51 8.34 3.85
CA HIS A 86 -16.83 7.91 4.31
C HIS A 86 -17.36 8.73 5.48
N ILE A 87 -16.49 9.23 6.36
CA ILE A 87 -16.90 10.01 7.53
C ILE A 87 -16.94 11.50 7.21
N ILE A 88 -15.84 12.05 6.68
CA ILE A 88 -15.73 13.50 6.44
C ILE A 88 -16.44 13.92 5.15
N MET A 89 -16.19 13.23 4.03
CA MET A 89 -16.84 13.55 2.76
C MET A 89 -18.24 12.94 2.62
N ALA A 90 -18.69 12.15 3.61
CA ALA A 90 -19.98 11.48 3.65
C ALA A 90 -20.35 10.73 2.35
N ARG A 91 -19.34 10.24 1.62
CA ARG A 91 -19.57 9.52 0.36
C ARG A 91 -19.81 8.04 0.66
N PRO A 92 -20.93 7.45 0.20
CA PRO A 92 -21.12 6.01 0.32
C PRO A 92 -20.07 5.27 -0.50
N ASP A 93 -19.71 4.05 -0.07
CA ASP A 93 -18.91 3.15 -0.89
C ASP A 93 -19.60 2.93 -2.25
N ILE A 94 -18.80 2.84 -3.31
CA ILE A 94 -19.28 2.72 -4.71
C ILE A 94 -20.20 1.51 -4.88
N ASN A 95 -19.98 0.44 -4.09
CA ASN A 95 -20.78 -0.78 -4.12
C ASN A 95 -21.77 -0.88 -2.95
N GLY A 96 -21.93 0.18 -2.14
CA GLY A 96 -22.81 0.18 -0.96
C GLY A 96 -22.36 -0.76 0.16
N ILE A 97 -21.09 -1.18 0.18
CA ILE A 97 -20.59 -2.18 1.13
C ILE A 97 -20.18 -1.48 2.44
N TRP A 98 -21.00 -1.62 3.48
CA TRP A 98 -20.79 -0.95 4.78
C TRP A 98 -19.49 -1.36 5.50
N TRP A 99 -19.02 -2.60 5.32
CA TRP A 99 -17.79 -3.12 5.94
C TRP A 99 -16.54 -2.80 5.13
N TYR A 100 -16.67 -2.23 3.93
CA TYR A 100 -15.55 -1.97 3.04
C TYR A 100 -14.39 -1.18 3.69
N PRO A 101 -14.62 -0.19 4.58
CA PRO A 101 -13.55 0.48 5.32
C PRO A 101 -12.61 -0.44 6.12
N ILE A 102 -13.08 -1.62 6.54
CA ILE A 102 -12.29 -2.57 7.33
C ILE A 102 -11.19 -3.23 6.48
N PHE A 103 -11.44 -3.41 5.18
CA PHE A 103 -10.48 -4.04 4.26
C PHE A 103 -9.16 -3.24 4.14
N PRO A 104 -9.16 -1.95 3.76
CA PRO A 104 -7.95 -1.14 3.71
C PRO A 104 -7.30 -0.99 5.09
N TRP A 105 -8.06 -0.93 6.18
CA TRP A 105 -7.46 -0.93 7.52
C TRP A 105 -6.68 -2.22 7.81
N THR A 106 -7.26 -3.38 7.49
CA THR A 106 -6.58 -4.66 7.69
C THR A 106 -5.29 -4.74 6.87
N GLN A 107 -5.34 -4.32 5.60
CA GLN A 107 -4.15 -4.26 4.75
C GLN A 107 -3.10 -3.28 5.30
N ALA A 108 -3.52 -2.10 5.76
CA ALA A 108 -2.63 -1.11 6.35
C ALA A 108 -1.87 -1.66 7.57
N PHE A 109 -2.58 -2.30 8.50
CA PHE A 109 -1.95 -2.90 9.68
C PHE A 109 -0.97 -4.00 9.31
N LEU A 110 -1.33 -4.86 8.35
CA LEU A 110 -0.44 -5.92 7.88
C LEU A 110 0.82 -5.36 7.20
N ILE A 111 0.67 -4.37 6.32
CA ILE A 111 1.81 -3.71 5.65
C ILE A 111 2.74 -3.09 6.69
N ILE A 112 2.22 -2.32 7.66
CA ILE A 112 3.04 -1.69 8.71
C ILE A 112 3.73 -2.76 9.56
N TYR A 113 3.01 -3.80 9.98
CA TYR A 113 3.55 -4.87 10.80
C TYR A 113 4.69 -5.61 10.09
N PHE A 114 4.48 -6.04 8.84
CA PHE A 114 5.48 -6.76 8.08
C PHE A 114 6.64 -5.85 7.65
N CYS A 115 6.40 -4.56 7.37
CA CYS A 115 7.49 -3.61 7.11
C CYS A 115 8.40 -3.47 8.33
N ARG A 116 7.83 -3.36 9.54
CA ARG A 116 8.59 -3.30 10.79
C ARG A 116 9.36 -4.59 11.04
N LEU A 117 8.74 -5.74 10.79
CA LEU A 117 9.38 -7.05 10.97
C LEU A 117 10.52 -7.26 9.95
N ALA A 118 10.29 -6.90 8.69
CA ALA A 118 11.30 -6.92 7.64
C ALA A 118 12.46 -5.98 7.97
N TRP A 119 12.19 -4.77 8.50
CA TRP A 119 13.24 -3.82 8.89
C TRP A 119 14.19 -4.37 9.95
N LYS A 120 13.64 -5.06 10.97
CA LYS A 120 14.43 -5.72 12.02
C LYS A 120 15.29 -6.88 11.48
N ASN A 121 14.81 -7.55 10.44
CA ASN A 121 15.41 -8.75 9.85
C ASN A 121 16.15 -8.47 8.52
N TRP A 122 16.47 -7.21 8.24
CA TRP A 122 17.13 -6.77 7.00
C TRP A 122 18.63 -6.65 7.15
#